data_AF-A0A917D543-F1
#
_entry.id   AF-A0A917D543-F1
#
_cell.length_a   1.000
_cell.length_b   1.000
_cell.length_c   1.000
_cell.angle_alpha   90.00
_cell.angle_beta   90.00
_cell.angle_gamma   90.00
#
_symmetry.space_group_name_H-M   'P 1'
#
loop_
_entity.id
_entity.type
_entity.pdbx_description
1 polymer ?
#
loop_
_entity_poly.entity_id
_entity_poly.type
_entity_poly.pdbx_seq_one_letter_code
_entity_poly.pdbx_strand_id
1 'polypeptide(L)'
;MIHSVYLATYTIDQAAALDPSSWSMQFTFKDAGGEVILPDELPGDLQIRCQDSYGIFDGDGRIVNLHMIPVVGSEIPLKLSVNSPSTGVNFRSEARLTVVAGQRKEQYFAVSIMLQGSGTVAPTLDDIRQARSMLSKIDPNLNITWAMDTNFVFAESNRPVLQEIVENVDRYGDEIGIASGYPNNIYSLSEWADNMNDWLYMYRYNALNPLHEGGTSGQASVLNSIPPKYLPKSLSSQAVNPEQVEWLHTHFGITSYMGWAATQYNVNHMYGEGSPLMPYWSNRNSPLVPAQGMADNSGSVFMNSVTVDPIGSRYIDKSSRWTIHPGDPYVTESDAVPQLHTALQYLNNPYQKLNTVNYLSITLNMDWTIRDPKMSKSWADFVDRFPADNEVHIVGADELGKIYQAAAGSSNQHSEFSLMFRGSGYTTVLDNNNSPANLRYLWTENASQRIILAKEDGDSAWSIIDFTDYTVTPVPKTPYNLDLLTDVSYVTGRNFKIAPAAPLTADEIRRVKERLQEIYFAEAVKYE
;
A
#
# COMPACT_ATOMS: atom_id res chain seq x y z
N MET A 1 -35.02 -38.93 -13.93
CA MET A 1 -35.09 -37.74 -14.82
C MET A 1 -34.91 -36.52 -13.95
N ILE A 2 -33.99 -35.63 -14.28
CA ILE A 2 -33.75 -34.40 -13.49
C ILE A 2 -35.01 -33.55 -13.54
N HIS A 3 -35.54 -33.18 -12.39
CA HIS A 3 -36.75 -32.38 -12.25
C HIS A 3 -36.47 -31.00 -11.66
N SER A 4 -35.45 -30.88 -10.80
CA SER A 4 -35.08 -29.61 -10.16
C SER A 4 -33.58 -29.53 -9.87
N VAL A 5 -33.09 -28.30 -9.73
CA VAL A 5 -31.71 -27.97 -9.32
C VAL A 5 -31.77 -26.98 -8.16
N TYR A 6 -30.86 -27.17 -7.20
CA TYR A 6 -30.66 -26.30 -6.04
C TYR A 6 -29.18 -25.97 -5.90
N LEU A 7 -28.87 -24.84 -5.29
CA LEU A 7 -27.51 -24.56 -4.84
C LEU A 7 -27.19 -25.40 -3.60
N ALA A 8 -26.08 -26.13 -3.66
CA ALA A 8 -25.46 -26.71 -2.47
C ALA A 8 -24.66 -25.65 -1.70
N THR A 9 -24.06 -24.70 -2.42
CA THR A 9 -23.39 -23.52 -1.85
C THR A 9 -24.38 -22.37 -1.78
N TYR A 10 -24.88 -22.05 -0.59
CA TYR A 10 -25.84 -20.94 -0.39
C TYR A 10 -25.19 -19.65 0.14
N THR A 11 -23.87 -19.66 0.37
CA THR A 11 -23.11 -18.50 0.84
C THR A 11 -21.88 -18.22 -0.02
N ILE A 12 -21.46 -16.97 -0.03
CA ILE A 12 -20.18 -16.52 -0.58
C ILE A 12 -19.56 -15.54 0.40
N ASP A 13 -18.26 -15.65 0.64
CA ASP A 13 -17.56 -14.70 1.50
C ASP A 13 -17.52 -13.31 0.84
N GLN A 14 -17.52 -12.26 1.66
CA GLN A 14 -17.25 -10.90 1.18
C GLN A 14 -15.95 -10.83 0.36
N ALA A 15 -15.91 -9.95 -0.65
CA ALA A 15 -14.79 -9.86 -1.61
C ALA A 15 -13.41 -9.84 -0.95
N ALA A 16 -13.23 -9.01 0.09
CA ALA A 16 -11.96 -8.84 0.79
C ALA A 16 -11.41 -10.13 1.43
N ALA A 17 -12.27 -11.11 1.72
CA ALA A 17 -11.89 -12.38 2.36
C ALA A 17 -11.84 -13.57 1.37
N LEU A 18 -12.46 -13.42 0.20
CA LEU A 18 -12.68 -14.49 -0.75
C LEU A 18 -11.43 -14.75 -1.60
N ASP A 19 -11.01 -16.01 -1.67
CA ASP A 19 -10.06 -16.47 -2.69
C ASP A 19 -10.86 -17.01 -3.89
N PRO A 20 -10.94 -16.27 -5.00
CA PRO A 20 -11.80 -16.63 -6.13
C PRO A 20 -11.36 -17.91 -6.83
N SER A 21 -10.08 -18.29 -6.72
CA SER A 21 -9.53 -19.50 -7.33
C SER A 21 -9.96 -20.78 -6.60
N SER A 22 -10.27 -20.65 -5.31
CA SER A 22 -10.68 -21.75 -4.43
C SER A 22 -12.20 -21.90 -4.29
N TRP A 23 -12.95 -20.87 -4.67
CA TRP A 23 -14.41 -20.86 -4.55
C TRP A 23 -15.09 -21.37 -5.81
N SER A 24 -16.14 -22.17 -5.65
CA SER A 24 -16.97 -22.63 -6.76
C SER A 24 -18.44 -22.78 -6.37
N MET A 25 -19.31 -22.49 -7.32
CA MET A 25 -20.74 -22.74 -7.18
C MET A 25 -21.03 -24.23 -7.32
N GLN A 26 -21.64 -24.83 -6.31
CA GLN A 26 -22.00 -26.25 -6.30
C GLN A 26 -23.51 -26.43 -6.39
N PHE A 27 -23.93 -27.46 -7.12
CA PHE A 27 -25.33 -27.73 -7.42
C PHE A 27 -25.75 -29.12 -6.94
N THR A 28 -27.00 -29.25 -6.50
CA THR A 28 -27.65 -30.52 -6.19
C THR A 28 -28.86 -30.68 -7.10
N PHE A 29 -28.96 -31.85 -7.74
CA PHE A 29 -30.07 -32.19 -8.62
C PHE A 29 -31.00 -33.17 -7.94
N LYS A 30 -32.30 -33.01 -8.20
CA LYS A 30 -33.32 -33.93 -7.71
C LYS A 30 -34.17 -34.47 -8.84
N ASP A 31 -34.61 -35.71 -8.69
CA ASP A 31 -35.55 -36.34 -9.59
C ASP A 31 -37.00 -35.91 -9.31
N ALA A 32 -37.95 -36.50 -10.04
CA ALA A 32 -39.38 -36.20 -9.88
C ALA A 32 -39.96 -36.66 -8.53
N GLY A 33 -39.30 -37.59 -7.83
CA GLY A 33 -39.65 -38.02 -6.47
C GLY A 33 -39.09 -37.10 -5.38
N GLY A 34 -38.19 -36.19 -5.75
CA GLY A 34 -37.50 -35.30 -4.81
C GLY A 34 -36.22 -35.90 -4.22
N GLU A 35 -35.78 -37.06 -4.71
CA GLU A 35 -34.55 -37.73 -4.31
C GLU A 35 -33.34 -37.10 -4.99
N VAL A 36 -32.23 -37.01 -4.27
CA VAL A 36 -30.98 -36.44 -4.81
C VAL A 36 -30.36 -37.40 -5.82
N ILE A 37 -30.03 -36.88 -7.00
CA ILE A 37 -29.34 -37.62 -8.06
C ILE A 37 -27.83 -37.50 -7.81
N LEU A 38 -27.13 -38.63 -7.75
CA LEU A 38 -25.69 -38.64 -7.52
C LEU A 38 -24.93 -38.12 -8.76
N PRO A 39 -23.74 -37.50 -8.59
CA PRO A 39 -23.00 -36.91 -9.71
C PRO A 39 -22.68 -37.88 -10.86
N ASP A 40 -22.41 -39.14 -10.55
CA ASP A 40 -22.11 -40.21 -11.52
C ASP A 40 -23.36 -40.72 -12.28
N GLU A 41 -24.55 -40.40 -11.79
CA GLU A 41 -25.83 -40.69 -12.45
C GLU A 41 -26.34 -39.52 -13.32
N LEU A 42 -25.65 -38.37 -13.29
CA LEU A 42 -26.01 -37.23 -14.11
C LEU A 42 -25.64 -37.47 -15.59
N PRO A 43 -26.43 -36.96 -16.54
CA PRO A 43 -26.09 -37.04 -17.96
C PRO A 43 -24.75 -36.34 -18.22
N GLY A 44 -23.85 -36.99 -18.96
CA GLY A 44 -22.55 -36.40 -19.31
C GLY A 44 -22.63 -35.14 -20.18
N ASP A 45 -23.81 -34.86 -20.77
CA ASP A 45 -24.09 -33.65 -21.55
C ASP A 45 -24.90 -32.59 -20.78
N LEU A 46 -25.05 -32.76 -19.47
CA LEU A 46 -25.74 -31.79 -18.61
C LEU A 46 -24.97 -30.46 -18.54
N GLN A 47 -25.67 -29.37 -18.85
CA GLN A 47 -25.16 -28.01 -18.79
C GLN A 47 -26.02 -27.18 -17.83
N ILE A 48 -25.36 -26.43 -16.97
CA ILE A 48 -25.98 -25.40 -16.13
C ILE A 48 -25.41 -24.06 -16.58
N ARG A 49 -26.28 -23.08 -16.79
CA ARG A 49 -25.87 -21.69 -16.98
C ARG A 49 -26.39 -20.80 -15.87
N CYS A 50 -25.50 -20.01 -15.28
CA CYS A 50 -25.79 -19.01 -14.27
C CYS A 50 -25.90 -17.62 -14.88
N GLN A 51 -26.80 -16.80 -14.32
CA GLN A 51 -26.89 -15.37 -14.59
C GLN A 51 -27.18 -14.65 -13.27
N ASP A 52 -26.36 -13.65 -12.94
CA ASP A 52 -26.59 -12.74 -11.84
C ASP A 52 -26.74 -11.30 -12.34
N SER A 53 -27.46 -10.45 -11.60
CA SER A 53 -27.71 -9.06 -12.00
C SER A 53 -26.54 -8.12 -11.76
N TYR A 54 -25.53 -8.55 -10.99
CA TYR A 54 -24.38 -7.73 -10.62
C TYR A 54 -23.19 -7.95 -11.57
N GLY A 55 -23.21 -9.01 -12.38
CA GLY A 55 -22.11 -9.40 -13.25
C GLY A 55 -20.96 -10.05 -12.51
N ILE A 56 -21.21 -10.64 -11.33
CA ILE A 56 -20.18 -11.28 -10.50
C ILE A 56 -19.69 -12.56 -11.15
N PHE A 57 -20.59 -13.34 -11.75
CA PHE A 57 -20.30 -14.68 -12.27
C PHE A 57 -20.37 -14.75 -13.79
N ASP A 58 -19.56 -15.63 -14.38
CA ASP A 58 -19.75 -16.07 -15.76
C ASP A 58 -20.93 -17.06 -15.89
N GLY A 59 -21.16 -17.50 -17.13
CA GLY A 59 -22.20 -18.48 -17.42
C GLY A 59 -22.00 -19.82 -16.71
N ASP A 60 -20.77 -20.18 -16.33
CA ASP A 60 -20.47 -21.44 -15.62
C ASP A 60 -20.52 -21.26 -14.09
N GLY A 61 -20.82 -20.05 -13.59
CA GLY A 61 -20.84 -19.75 -12.16
C GLY A 61 -19.46 -19.47 -11.55
N ARG A 62 -18.43 -19.23 -12.38
CA ARG A 62 -17.10 -18.79 -11.91
C ARG A 62 -17.10 -17.29 -11.68
N ILE A 63 -16.36 -16.83 -10.67
CA ILE A 63 -16.21 -15.40 -10.39
C ILE A 63 -15.42 -14.73 -11.51
N VAL A 64 -15.94 -13.62 -12.03
CA VAL A 64 -15.29 -12.81 -13.08
C VAL A 64 -15.22 -11.31 -12.73
N ASN A 65 -15.97 -10.85 -11.72
CA ASN A 65 -15.86 -9.50 -11.16
C ASN A 65 -15.89 -9.55 -9.63
N LEU A 66 -14.72 -9.74 -9.01
CA LEU A 66 -14.59 -9.87 -7.55
C LEU A 66 -15.14 -8.64 -6.80
N HIS A 67 -14.88 -7.44 -7.31
CA HIS A 67 -15.29 -6.17 -6.70
C HIS A 67 -16.80 -5.90 -6.77
N MET A 68 -17.56 -6.69 -7.53
CA MET A 68 -19.01 -6.57 -7.64
C MET A 68 -19.76 -7.39 -6.58
N ILE A 69 -19.05 -8.18 -5.75
CA ILE A 69 -19.68 -8.87 -4.62
C ILE A 69 -20.20 -7.81 -3.63
N PRO A 70 -21.51 -7.79 -3.32
CA PRO A 70 -22.08 -6.81 -2.41
C PRO A 70 -21.57 -6.96 -0.97
N VAL A 71 -21.98 -6.03 -0.10
CA VAL A 71 -21.63 -6.05 1.33
C VAL A 71 -22.26 -7.25 2.05
N VAL A 72 -21.65 -7.66 3.16
CA VAL A 72 -22.15 -8.73 4.04
C VAL A 72 -23.63 -8.52 4.39
N GLY A 73 -24.39 -9.62 4.38
CA GLY A 73 -25.83 -9.64 4.64
C GLY A 73 -26.70 -9.38 3.41
N SER A 74 -26.10 -9.05 2.27
CA SER A 74 -26.81 -8.90 0.99
C SER A 74 -27.11 -10.27 0.35
N GLU A 75 -28.14 -10.33 -0.49
CA GLU A 75 -28.46 -11.48 -1.32
C GLU A 75 -28.07 -11.24 -2.78
N ILE A 76 -27.48 -12.24 -3.42
CA ILE A 76 -27.21 -12.25 -4.86
C ILE A 76 -28.25 -13.17 -5.51
N PRO A 77 -29.24 -12.62 -6.23
CA PRO A 77 -30.23 -13.42 -6.94
C PRO A 77 -29.61 -14.04 -8.20
N LEU A 78 -29.82 -15.35 -8.38
CA LEU A 78 -29.31 -16.13 -9.50
C LEU A 78 -30.44 -16.72 -10.32
N LYS A 79 -30.31 -16.63 -11.64
CA LYS A 79 -31.15 -17.34 -12.60
C LYS A 79 -30.36 -18.49 -13.21
N LEU A 80 -30.86 -19.70 -13.05
CA LEU A 80 -30.24 -20.93 -13.52
C LEU A 80 -31.01 -21.44 -14.74
N SER A 81 -30.28 -21.83 -15.79
CA SER A 81 -30.81 -22.57 -16.93
C SER A 81 -30.15 -23.93 -16.99
N VAL A 82 -30.95 -25.00 -16.93
CA VAL A 82 -30.46 -26.39 -16.92
C VAL A 82 -30.88 -27.07 -18.21
N ASN A 83 -29.93 -27.68 -18.90
CA ASN A 83 -30.15 -28.34 -20.17
C ASN A 83 -29.38 -29.67 -20.27
N SER A 84 -30.03 -30.74 -20.73
CA SER A 84 -29.37 -31.97 -21.19
C SER A 84 -30.13 -32.49 -22.41
N PRO A 85 -29.57 -32.33 -23.63
CA PRO A 85 -30.21 -32.80 -24.86
C PRO A 85 -30.51 -34.30 -24.86
N SER A 86 -29.60 -35.13 -24.34
CA SER A 86 -29.71 -36.59 -24.33
C SER A 86 -30.87 -37.10 -23.48
N THR A 87 -31.27 -36.34 -22.46
CA THR A 87 -32.36 -36.70 -21.54
C THR A 87 -33.61 -35.83 -21.70
N GLY A 88 -33.58 -34.85 -22.61
CA GLY A 88 -34.69 -33.90 -22.84
C GLY A 88 -34.90 -32.91 -21.69
N VAL A 89 -33.95 -32.80 -20.75
CA VAL A 89 -34.04 -31.86 -19.64
C VAL A 89 -33.84 -30.44 -20.16
N ASN A 90 -34.81 -29.56 -19.92
CA ASN A 90 -34.71 -28.15 -20.22
C ASN A 90 -35.66 -27.35 -19.31
N PHE A 91 -35.11 -26.68 -18.29
CA PHE A 91 -35.90 -25.85 -17.39
C PHE A 91 -35.07 -24.70 -16.81
N ARG A 92 -35.77 -23.77 -16.16
CA ARG A 92 -35.17 -22.65 -15.43
C ARG A 92 -35.46 -22.78 -13.95
N SER A 93 -34.51 -22.34 -13.13
CA SER A 93 -34.65 -22.27 -11.68
C SER A 93 -34.13 -20.92 -11.17
N GLU A 94 -34.54 -20.55 -9.97
CA GLU A 94 -34.02 -19.38 -9.27
C GLU A 94 -33.33 -19.84 -8.00
N ALA A 95 -32.24 -19.17 -7.67
CA ALA A 95 -31.49 -19.44 -6.44
C ALA A 95 -30.94 -18.13 -5.87
N ARG A 96 -30.40 -18.20 -4.65
CA ARG A 96 -29.83 -17.04 -3.97
C ARG A 96 -28.56 -17.43 -3.25
N LEU A 97 -27.56 -16.56 -3.30
CA LEU A 97 -26.39 -16.62 -2.43
C LEU A 97 -26.47 -15.49 -1.41
N THR A 98 -26.20 -15.81 -0.14
CA THR A 98 -26.03 -14.80 0.90
C THR A 98 -24.56 -14.44 1.02
N VAL A 99 -24.24 -13.15 1.02
CA VAL A 99 -22.87 -12.70 1.30
C VAL A 99 -22.62 -12.77 2.81
N VAL A 100 -21.57 -13.48 3.22
CA VAL A 100 -21.21 -13.66 4.63
C VAL A 100 -19.83 -13.06 4.92
N ALA A 101 -19.56 -12.78 6.19
CA ALA A 101 -18.22 -12.40 6.62
C ALA A 101 -17.29 -13.61 6.50
N GLY A 102 -16.21 -13.47 5.73
CA GLY A 102 -15.12 -14.44 5.67
C GLY A 102 -13.89 -13.97 6.44
N GLN A 103 -12.88 -14.85 6.54
CA GLN A 103 -11.61 -14.52 7.18
C GLN A 103 -10.74 -13.65 6.27
N ARG A 104 -10.58 -12.38 6.65
CA ARG A 104 -9.69 -11.42 5.98
C ARG A 104 -8.22 -11.80 6.20
N LYS A 105 -7.35 -11.35 5.30
CA LYS A 105 -5.91 -11.33 5.57
C LYS A 105 -5.63 -10.26 6.63
N GLU A 106 -4.53 -10.43 7.36
CA GLU A 106 -4.00 -9.38 8.23
C GLU A 106 -3.76 -8.09 7.45
N GLN A 107 -3.96 -6.98 8.13
CA GLN A 107 -3.78 -5.63 7.59
C GLN A 107 -2.86 -4.86 8.51
N TYR A 108 -1.94 -4.11 7.93
CA TYR A 108 -0.90 -3.42 8.68
C TYR A 108 -0.98 -1.92 8.49
N PHE A 109 -0.56 -1.15 9.48
CA PHE A 109 -0.33 0.27 9.36
C PHE A 109 1.09 0.57 9.79
N ALA A 110 1.98 0.75 8.81
CA ALA A 110 3.36 1.07 9.10
C ALA A 110 3.51 2.54 9.48
N VAL A 111 3.96 2.80 10.69
CA VAL A 111 4.02 4.15 11.26
C VAL A 111 5.46 4.49 11.63
N SER A 112 5.96 5.55 11.02
CA SER A 112 7.25 6.15 11.36
C SER A 112 7.05 7.56 11.89
N ILE A 113 7.48 7.78 13.13
CA ILE A 113 7.44 9.07 13.79
C ILE A 113 8.79 9.75 13.61
N MET A 114 8.82 10.81 12.80
CA MET A 114 10.02 11.61 12.59
C MET A 114 10.25 12.55 13.77
N LEU A 115 11.49 12.53 14.29
CA LEU A 115 11.98 13.39 15.35
C LEU A 115 13.11 14.25 14.79
N GLN A 116 12.90 15.57 14.81
CA GLN A 116 13.79 16.55 14.18
C GLN A 116 14.11 17.70 15.14
N GLY A 117 15.24 18.36 14.88
CA GLY A 117 15.59 19.64 15.52
C GLY A 117 16.18 19.56 16.94
N SER A 118 16.44 20.72 17.53
CA SER A 118 17.09 20.88 18.84
C SER A 118 16.46 22.01 19.65
N GLY A 119 16.69 22.04 20.97
CA GLY A 119 16.19 23.10 21.84
C GLY A 119 14.66 23.25 21.81
N THR A 120 14.16 24.47 21.61
CA THR A 120 12.72 24.77 21.62
C THR A 120 11.95 24.23 20.41
N VAL A 121 12.66 23.78 19.37
CA VAL A 121 12.03 23.17 18.18
C VAL A 121 12.05 21.64 18.21
N ALA A 122 12.76 21.00 19.15
CA ALA A 122 12.76 19.53 19.30
C ALA A 122 11.50 19.02 20.02
N PRO A 123 11.00 17.82 19.68
CA PRO A 123 9.96 17.13 20.45
C PRO A 123 10.29 17.04 21.94
N THR A 124 9.27 17.24 22.78
CA THR A 124 9.34 17.11 24.23
C THR A 124 8.96 15.70 24.68
N LEU A 125 9.18 15.38 25.96
CA LEU A 125 8.72 14.10 26.55
C LEU A 125 7.20 13.92 26.45
N ASP A 126 6.45 15.00 26.63
CA ASP A 126 5.00 14.97 26.53
C ASP A 126 4.56 14.69 25.09
N ASP A 127 5.27 15.22 24.09
CA ASP A 127 5.02 14.93 22.67
C ASP A 127 5.21 13.44 22.35
N ILE A 128 6.30 12.82 22.84
CA ILE A 128 6.55 11.37 22.66
C ILE A 128 5.44 10.53 23.27
N ARG A 129 5.05 10.84 24.50
CA ARG A 129 4.00 10.11 25.23
C ARG A 129 2.64 10.29 24.56
N GLN A 130 2.33 11.51 24.12
CA GLN A 130 1.10 11.81 23.42
C GLN A 130 1.03 11.07 22.08
N ALA A 131 2.10 11.11 21.28
CA ALA A 131 2.16 10.41 19.99
C ALA A 131 1.83 8.93 20.13
N ARG A 132 2.50 8.25 21.06
CA ARG A 132 2.29 6.83 21.33
C ARG A 132 0.89 6.56 21.88
N SER A 133 0.42 7.36 22.83
CA SER A 133 -0.90 7.21 23.44
C SER A 133 -2.06 7.44 22.45
N MET A 134 -1.87 8.27 21.44
CA MET A 134 -2.87 8.45 20.39
C MET A 134 -2.98 7.19 19.54
N LEU A 135 -1.86 6.67 19.05
CA LEU A 135 -1.83 5.47 18.22
C LEU A 135 -2.34 4.22 18.98
N SER A 136 -2.19 4.17 20.31
CA SER A 136 -2.72 3.04 21.10
C SER A 136 -4.24 2.94 21.12
N LYS A 137 -4.95 3.97 20.66
CA LYS A 137 -6.40 3.93 20.44
C LYS A 137 -6.77 3.10 19.21
N ILE A 138 -5.87 3.01 18.23
CA ILE A 138 -6.04 2.21 17.02
C ILE A 138 -5.59 0.77 17.30
N ASP A 139 -4.37 0.62 17.83
CA ASP A 139 -3.79 -0.67 18.18
C ASP A 139 -3.11 -0.61 19.55
N PRO A 140 -3.64 -1.24 20.60
CA PRO A 140 -3.03 -1.21 21.94
C PRO A 140 -1.68 -1.94 22.01
N ASN A 141 -1.35 -2.79 21.02
CA ASN A 141 -0.10 -3.55 20.95
C ASN A 141 0.89 -2.96 19.94
N LEU A 142 0.70 -1.70 19.54
CA LEU A 142 1.48 -1.06 18.49
C LEU A 142 3.00 -1.17 18.67
N ASN A 143 3.69 -1.41 17.56
CA ASN A 143 5.12 -1.21 17.40
C ASN A 143 5.34 -0.10 16.38
N ILE A 144 6.13 0.92 16.71
CA ILE A 144 6.39 2.04 15.79
C ILE A 144 7.88 2.28 15.58
N THR A 145 8.21 2.91 14.47
CA THR A 145 9.56 3.42 14.22
C THR A 145 9.71 4.82 14.77
N TRP A 146 10.67 5.02 15.68
CA TRP A 146 11.18 6.33 16.06
C TRP A 146 12.32 6.72 15.10
N ALA A 147 11.98 7.45 14.04
CA ALA A 147 12.95 7.86 13.02
C ALA A 147 13.58 9.21 13.38
N MET A 148 14.88 9.22 13.66
CA MET A 148 15.55 10.43 14.17
C MET A 148 16.50 11.03 13.14
N ASP A 149 16.46 12.36 12.98
CA ASP A 149 17.41 13.07 12.14
C ASP A 149 18.72 13.37 12.86
N THR A 150 19.73 13.79 12.10
CA THR A 150 21.06 14.13 12.62
C THR A 150 21.01 15.26 13.64
N ASN A 151 20.17 16.29 13.42
CA ASN A 151 20.06 17.42 14.33
C ASN A 151 19.51 17.00 15.70
N PHE A 152 18.56 16.08 15.71
CA PHE A 152 17.91 15.58 16.90
C PHE A 152 18.85 14.73 17.74
N VAL A 153 19.59 13.80 17.13
CA VAL A 153 20.53 12.93 17.86
C VAL A 153 21.79 13.65 18.34
N PHE A 154 22.18 14.76 17.70
CA PHE A 154 23.38 15.52 18.07
C PHE A 154 23.14 16.40 19.31
N ALA A 155 21.91 16.85 19.52
CA ALA A 155 21.59 17.79 20.58
C ALA A 155 21.56 17.11 21.95
N GLU A 156 22.54 17.45 22.80
CA GLU A 156 22.59 16.93 24.18
C GLU A 156 21.33 17.27 24.99
N SER A 157 20.64 18.39 24.66
CA SER A 157 19.37 18.77 25.27
C SER A 157 18.28 17.72 25.09
N ASN A 158 18.38 16.89 24.05
CA ASN A 158 17.39 15.88 23.71
C ASN A 158 17.64 14.53 24.43
N ARG A 159 18.70 14.41 25.26
CA ARG A 159 19.01 13.20 26.03
C ARG A 159 17.82 12.63 26.82
N PRO A 160 16.99 13.42 27.53
CA PRO A 160 15.83 12.88 28.22
C PRO A 160 14.83 12.20 27.27
N VAL A 161 14.62 12.78 26.09
CA VAL A 161 13.71 12.25 25.07
C VAL A 161 14.28 10.98 24.44
N LEU A 162 15.58 10.97 24.15
CA LEU A 162 16.28 9.77 23.68
C LEU A 162 16.21 8.62 24.70
N GLN A 163 16.28 8.91 26.00
CA GLN A 163 16.11 7.91 27.05
C GLN A 163 14.70 7.32 27.07
N GLU A 164 13.66 8.15 26.96
CA GLU A 164 12.26 7.68 26.86
C GLU A 164 12.06 6.78 25.62
N ILE A 165 12.71 7.08 24.49
CA ILE A 165 12.67 6.23 23.30
C ILE A 165 13.32 4.87 23.58
N VAL A 166 14.51 4.85 24.19
CA VAL A 166 15.18 3.59 24.59
C VAL A 166 14.31 2.77 25.55
N GLU A 167 13.62 3.43 26.49
CA GLU A 167 12.65 2.78 27.37
C GLU A 167 11.44 2.23 26.61
N ASN A 168 10.97 2.91 25.56
CA ASN A 168 9.90 2.41 24.70
C ASN A 168 10.34 1.18 23.90
N VAL A 169 11.58 1.14 23.41
CA VAL A 169 12.16 -0.07 22.81
C VAL A 169 12.12 -1.24 23.81
N ASP A 170 12.51 -0.98 25.06
CA ASP A 170 12.53 -2.02 26.09
C ASP A 170 11.14 -2.49 26.54
N ARG A 171 10.20 -1.56 26.64
CA ARG A 171 8.85 -1.82 27.16
C ARG A 171 7.92 -2.39 26.11
N TYR A 172 8.05 -1.94 24.86
CA TYR A 172 7.09 -2.22 23.81
C TYR A 172 7.69 -2.87 22.57
N GLY A 173 9.01 -2.92 22.44
CA GLY A 173 9.68 -3.46 21.26
C GLY A 173 9.76 -2.49 20.08
N ASP A 174 9.52 -1.19 20.32
CA ASP A 174 9.61 -0.14 19.30
C ASP A 174 10.92 -0.19 18.51
N GLU A 175 10.87 0.30 17.28
CA GLU A 175 11.98 0.31 16.36
C GLU A 175 12.75 1.64 16.42
N ILE A 176 14.09 1.56 16.38
CA ILE A 176 14.96 2.70 16.10
C ILE A 176 15.13 2.82 14.58
N GLY A 177 14.85 4.01 14.03
CA GLY A 177 15.03 4.30 12.61
C GLY A 177 15.86 5.57 12.37
N ILE A 178 16.36 5.71 11.15
CA ILE A 178 17.02 6.93 10.68
C ILE A 178 15.98 7.76 9.91
N ALA A 179 15.78 9.02 10.32
CA ALA A 179 15.08 9.98 9.49
C ALA A 179 16.11 10.75 8.66
N SER A 180 16.22 10.43 7.37
CA SER A 180 17.16 11.11 6.49
C SER A 180 16.64 11.14 5.08
N GLY A 181 16.42 12.35 4.58
CA GLY A 181 16.21 12.62 3.17
C GLY A 181 15.38 13.87 2.93
N TYR A 182 15.89 14.68 2.01
CA TYR A 182 15.16 15.69 1.27
C TYR A 182 15.24 15.30 -0.21
N PRO A 183 14.23 15.68 -1.02
CA PRO A 183 14.19 15.30 -2.42
C PRO A 183 15.43 15.77 -3.16
N ASN A 184 15.99 14.90 -4.00
CA ASN A 184 17.15 15.21 -4.84
C ASN A 184 18.38 15.59 -4.02
N ASN A 185 18.81 14.66 -3.16
CA ASN A 185 19.94 14.82 -2.26
C ASN A 185 21.19 15.39 -2.98
N ILE A 186 21.61 16.58 -2.54
CA ILE A 186 22.76 17.36 -3.03
C ILE A 186 24.11 16.93 -2.43
N TYR A 187 24.11 15.94 -1.52
CA TYR A 187 25.33 15.50 -0.84
C TYR A 187 26.09 14.48 -1.67
N SER A 188 27.41 14.57 -1.68
CA SER A 188 28.29 13.51 -2.16
C SER A 188 28.13 12.23 -1.32
N LEU A 189 28.51 11.07 -1.87
CA LEU A 189 28.45 9.81 -1.12
C LEU A 189 29.40 9.83 0.11
N SER A 190 30.49 10.60 0.03
CA SER A 190 31.40 10.80 1.17
C SER A 190 30.71 11.56 2.29
N GLU A 191 30.06 12.69 1.97
CA GLU A 191 29.31 13.48 2.97
C GLU A 191 28.16 12.68 3.57
N TRP A 192 27.49 11.85 2.76
CA TRP A 192 26.50 10.90 3.26
C TRP A 192 27.10 9.92 4.27
N ALA A 193 28.22 9.28 3.91
CA ALA A 193 28.90 8.32 4.75
C ALA A 193 29.37 8.95 6.08
N ASP A 194 29.95 10.14 6.02
CA ASP A 194 30.37 10.91 7.20
C ASP A 194 29.16 11.22 8.09
N ASN A 195 28.07 11.71 7.50
CA ASN A 195 26.84 12.04 8.24
C ASN A 195 26.24 10.81 8.93
N MET A 196 26.13 9.66 8.24
CA MET A 196 25.55 8.44 8.81
C MET A 196 26.44 7.84 9.92
N ASN A 197 27.77 7.91 9.74
CA ASN A 197 28.71 7.49 10.77
C ASN A 197 28.65 8.39 12.01
N ASP A 198 28.57 9.70 11.82
CA ASP A 198 28.42 10.66 12.92
C ASP A 198 27.06 10.49 13.61
N TRP A 199 25.99 10.24 12.84
CA TRP A 199 24.66 9.93 13.37
C TRP A 199 24.74 8.76 14.34
N LEU A 200 25.36 7.64 13.93
CA LEU A 200 25.47 6.44 14.77
C LEU A 200 26.30 6.70 16.03
N TYR A 201 27.41 7.42 15.87
CA TYR A 201 28.28 7.80 16.98
C TYR A 201 27.55 8.68 18.00
N MET A 202 26.85 9.71 17.54
CA MET A 202 26.13 10.66 18.39
C MET A 202 24.88 10.05 19.01
N TYR A 203 24.16 9.17 18.29
CA TYR A 203 23.08 8.39 18.85
C TYR A 203 23.57 7.53 20.03
N ARG A 204 24.67 6.78 19.86
CA ARG A 204 25.27 6.02 20.96
C ARG A 204 25.68 6.93 22.12
N TYR A 205 26.34 8.06 21.82
CA TYR A 205 26.81 9.00 22.84
C TYR A 205 25.67 9.60 23.68
N ASN A 206 24.58 10.01 23.03
CA ASN A 206 23.48 10.71 23.71
C ASN A 206 22.38 9.78 24.22
N ALA A 207 21.98 8.75 23.46
CA ALA A 207 20.91 7.83 23.85
C ALA A 207 21.42 6.67 24.73
N LEU A 208 22.67 6.23 24.49
CA LEU A 208 23.26 5.04 25.11
C LEU A 208 24.57 5.41 25.85
N ASN A 209 24.60 6.54 26.54
CA ASN A 209 25.80 7.09 27.18
C ASN A 209 26.58 6.07 28.05
N PRO A 210 25.94 5.17 28.82
CA PRO A 210 26.68 4.13 29.57
C PRO A 210 27.47 3.14 28.70
N LEU A 211 27.10 2.99 27.41
CA LEU A 211 27.79 2.15 26.43
C LEU A 211 28.87 2.91 25.65
N HIS A 212 29.08 4.18 25.96
CA HIS A 212 30.07 5.01 25.28
C HIS A 212 31.48 4.72 25.82
N GLU A 213 32.07 3.61 25.36
CA GLU A 213 33.44 3.22 25.69
C GLU A 213 34.33 3.28 24.45
N GLY A 214 35.07 4.39 24.29
CA GLY A 214 36.03 4.58 23.20
C GLY A 214 35.43 4.52 21.79
N GLY A 215 36.33 4.45 20.80
CA GLY A 215 35.98 4.53 19.38
C GLY A 215 35.71 5.95 18.90
N THR A 216 35.95 6.20 17.62
CA THR A 216 35.60 7.46 16.95
C THR A 216 34.57 7.20 15.86
N SER A 217 33.93 8.27 15.36
CA SER A 217 33.03 8.17 14.22
C SER A 217 33.63 7.35 13.07
N GLY A 218 32.80 6.51 12.45
CA GLY A 218 33.17 5.62 11.34
C GLY A 218 33.91 4.33 11.73
N GLN A 219 34.30 4.15 13.01
CA GLN A 219 34.92 2.90 13.44
C GLN A 219 33.87 1.82 13.70
N ALA A 220 34.13 0.58 13.24
CA ALA A 220 33.25 -0.57 13.47
C ALA A 220 32.98 -0.86 14.96
N SER A 221 33.88 -0.45 15.86
CA SER A 221 33.68 -0.55 17.31
C SER A 221 32.46 0.24 17.81
N VAL A 222 32.07 1.32 17.13
CA VAL A 222 30.87 2.10 17.45
C VAL A 222 29.63 1.24 17.22
N LEU A 223 29.46 0.71 16.01
CA LEU A 223 28.34 -0.17 15.65
C LEU A 223 28.30 -1.42 16.55
N ASN A 224 29.45 -2.09 16.72
CA ASN A 224 29.54 -3.34 17.48
C ASN A 224 29.27 -3.17 18.98
N SER A 225 29.35 -1.95 19.51
CA SER A 225 29.05 -1.67 20.92
C SER A 225 27.56 -1.47 21.21
N ILE A 226 26.73 -1.26 20.17
CA ILE A 226 25.29 -1.04 20.33
C ILE A 226 24.58 -2.40 20.27
N PRO A 227 23.80 -2.78 21.31
CA PRO A 227 23.02 -4.00 21.28
C PRO A 227 22.04 -4.05 20.09
N PRO A 228 21.80 -5.24 19.47
CA PRO A 228 21.00 -5.34 18.25
C PRO A 228 19.58 -4.73 18.31
N LYS A 229 18.95 -4.72 19.49
CA LYS A 229 17.61 -4.12 19.66
C LYS A 229 17.59 -2.59 19.55
N TYR A 230 18.73 -1.93 19.78
CA TYR A 230 18.88 -0.47 19.71
C TYR A 230 19.58 0.00 18.43
N LEU A 231 20.01 -0.92 17.55
CA LEU A 231 20.55 -0.55 16.25
C LEU A 231 19.42 0.00 15.36
N PRO A 232 19.70 1.01 14.52
CA PRO A 232 18.74 1.43 13.51
C PRO A 232 18.44 0.28 12.54
N LYS A 233 17.16 0.03 12.24
CA LYS A 233 16.73 -1.08 11.37
C LYS A 233 16.09 -0.63 10.06
N SER A 234 15.66 0.62 9.98
CA SER A 234 15.06 1.20 8.78
C SER A 234 15.50 2.64 8.54
N LEU A 235 15.21 3.10 7.32
CA LEU A 235 15.25 4.51 6.97
C LEU A 235 13.84 4.98 6.61
N SER A 236 13.45 6.14 7.15
CA SER A 236 12.23 6.84 6.81
C SER A 236 12.54 8.19 6.17
N SER A 237 12.04 8.36 4.95
CA SER A 237 12.31 9.50 4.09
C SER A 237 11.17 9.70 3.09
N GLN A 238 11.20 10.83 2.37
CA GLN A 238 10.36 11.04 1.19
C GLN A 238 11.04 10.53 -0.10
N ALA A 239 12.38 10.51 -0.15
CA ALA A 239 13.17 9.98 -1.25
C ALA A 239 14.58 9.57 -0.78
N VAL A 240 15.14 8.49 -1.33
CA VAL A 240 16.52 8.06 -1.10
C VAL A 240 17.13 7.46 -2.37
N ASN A 241 18.40 7.76 -2.64
CA ASN A 241 19.07 7.31 -3.87
C ASN A 241 19.64 5.88 -3.74
N PRO A 242 19.80 5.13 -4.84
CA PRO A 242 20.31 3.76 -4.79
C PRO A 242 21.68 3.62 -4.12
N GLU A 243 22.60 4.56 -4.34
CA GLU A 243 23.92 4.54 -3.70
C GLU A 243 23.86 4.66 -2.17
N GLN A 244 22.87 5.38 -1.65
CA GLN A 244 22.67 5.56 -0.20
C GLN A 244 22.08 4.31 0.42
N VAL A 245 21.13 3.68 -0.28
CA VAL A 245 20.56 2.38 0.08
C VAL A 245 21.66 1.34 0.15
N GLU A 246 22.47 1.23 -0.89
CA GLU A 246 23.59 0.27 -0.93
C GLU A 246 24.58 0.53 0.21
N TRP A 247 24.89 1.80 0.49
CA TRP A 247 25.78 2.15 1.58
C TRP A 247 25.22 1.73 2.94
N LEU A 248 23.95 2.04 3.24
CA LEU A 248 23.30 1.69 4.49
C LEU A 248 23.13 0.17 4.65
N HIS A 249 22.79 -0.53 3.57
CA HIS A 249 22.71 -1.98 3.54
C HIS A 249 24.09 -2.60 3.86
N THR A 250 25.15 -2.15 3.19
CA THR A 250 26.50 -2.70 3.38
C THR A 250 27.09 -2.40 4.76
N HIS A 251 26.87 -1.19 5.29
CA HIS A 251 27.56 -0.73 6.50
C HIS A 251 26.74 -0.95 7.77
N PHE A 252 25.41 -0.80 7.71
CA PHE A 252 24.51 -0.91 8.87
C PHE A 252 23.55 -2.10 8.78
N GLY A 253 23.49 -2.83 7.65
CA GLY A 253 22.58 -3.96 7.48
C GLY A 253 21.11 -3.54 7.35
N ILE A 254 20.83 -2.29 6.99
CA ILE A 254 19.46 -1.78 6.85
C ILE A 254 18.89 -2.20 5.49
N THR A 255 17.76 -2.92 5.52
CA THR A 255 17.10 -3.46 4.32
C THR A 255 15.68 -2.95 4.12
N SER A 256 15.16 -2.11 5.01
CA SER A 256 13.75 -1.70 5.03
C SER A 256 13.64 -0.18 4.92
N TYR A 257 12.95 0.30 3.88
CA TYR A 257 12.95 1.72 3.52
C TYR A 257 11.53 2.22 3.25
N MET A 258 11.04 3.12 4.10
CA MET A 258 10.03 4.11 3.70
C MET A 258 10.76 5.16 2.88
N GLY A 259 11.13 4.79 1.65
CA GLY A 259 12.16 5.46 0.87
C GLY A 259 11.63 6.24 -0.32
N TRP A 260 10.32 6.22 -0.56
CA TRP A 260 9.71 6.93 -1.67
C TRP A 260 8.25 7.32 -1.37
N ALA A 261 7.89 8.58 -1.67
CA ALA A 261 6.49 9.00 -1.67
C ALA A 261 5.90 8.79 -3.07
N ALA A 262 5.10 7.73 -3.22
CA ALA A 262 4.50 7.41 -4.50
C ALA A 262 3.60 8.54 -5.00
N THR A 263 3.50 8.69 -6.33
CA THR A 263 2.75 9.76 -7.02
C THR A 263 3.28 11.18 -6.82
N GLN A 264 4.35 11.38 -6.05
CA GLN A 264 4.86 12.71 -5.77
C GLN A 264 5.31 13.42 -7.06
N TYR A 265 4.77 14.61 -7.29
CA TYR A 265 5.20 15.47 -8.38
C TYR A 265 5.08 16.94 -7.97
N ASN A 266 6.19 17.67 -8.04
CA ASN A 266 6.29 19.08 -7.69
C ASN A 266 5.88 19.42 -6.24
N VAL A 267 6.15 18.53 -5.28
CA VAL A 267 5.89 18.78 -3.86
C VAL A 267 7.21 18.76 -3.11
N ASN A 268 7.49 19.85 -2.40
CA ASN A 268 8.79 20.12 -1.77
C ASN A 268 9.96 20.04 -2.75
N HIS A 269 9.74 20.37 -4.03
CA HIS A 269 10.73 20.19 -5.11
C HIS A 269 11.13 18.72 -5.31
N MET A 270 10.18 17.79 -5.16
CA MET A 270 10.36 16.38 -5.49
C MET A 270 9.54 16.01 -6.73
N TYR A 271 10.17 15.39 -7.71
CA TYR A 271 9.57 14.99 -8.98
C TYR A 271 9.86 13.51 -9.21
N GLY A 272 8.88 12.68 -8.92
CA GLY A 272 9.13 11.29 -8.58
C GLY A 272 7.96 10.36 -8.82
N GLU A 273 7.37 10.43 -10.00
CA GLU A 273 6.30 9.55 -10.42
C GLU A 273 6.87 8.19 -10.87
N GLY A 274 6.10 7.11 -10.78
CA GLY A 274 6.37 5.86 -11.47
C GLY A 274 6.57 4.70 -10.52
N SER A 275 6.79 4.97 -9.24
CA SER A 275 6.94 3.94 -8.22
C SER A 275 5.64 3.19 -7.95
N PRO A 276 5.72 1.93 -7.52
CA PRO A 276 4.60 1.19 -6.96
C PRO A 276 4.02 1.81 -5.68
N LEU A 277 2.75 1.49 -5.38
CA LEU A 277 2.11 1.69 -4.08
C LEU A 277 2.36 0.51 -3.14
N MET A 278 2.55 -0.71 -3.64
CA MET A 278 2.91 -1.87 -2.81
C MET A 278 4.35 -1.80 -2.30
N PRO A 279 4.73 -2.58 -1.27
CA PRO A 279 6.14 -2.81 -0.99
C PRO A 279 6.78 -3.67 -2.09
N TYR A 280 8.06 -3.46 -2.37
CA TYR A 280 8.79 -4.20 -3.40
C TYR A 280 10.29 -4.30 -3.10
N TRP A 281 10.92 -5.36 -3.61
CA TRP A 281 12.37 -5.40 -3.76
C TRP A 281 12.80 -4.38 -4.82
N SER A 282 13.57 -3.37 -4.44
CA SER A 282 13.94 -2.29 -5.36
C SER A 282 15.07 -2.68 -6.31
N ASN A 283 15.07 -2.06 -7.49
CA ASN A 283 16.16 -2.19 -8.44
C ASN A 283 17.39 -1.40 -7.95
N ARG A 284 18.57 -2.01 -8.03
CA ARG A 284 19.84 -1.41 -7.59
C ARG A 284 20.22 -0.11 -8.34
N ASN A 285 19.64 0.15 -9.51
CA ASN A 285 19.88 1.35 -10.28
C ASN A 285 18.84 2.44 -10.03
N SER A 286 17.63 2.09 -9.59
CA SER A 286 16.55 3.05 -9.35
C SER A 286 15.60 2.53 -8.27
N PRO A 287 15.40 3.28 -7.17
CA PRO A 287 14.46 2.89 -6.13
C PRO A 287 13.00 2.88 -6.62
N LEU A 288 12.68 3.46 -7.78
CA LEU A 288 11.31 3.56 -8.32
C LEU A 288 10.86 2.30 -9.04
N VAL A 289 11.80 1.43 -9.35
CA VAL A 289 11.56 0.30 -10.23
C VAL A 289 11.69 -0.97 -9.40
N PRO A 290 10.69 -1.87 -9.42
CA PRO A 290 10.86 -3.22 -8.89
C PRO A 290 12.00 -3.95 -9.60
N ALA A 291 12.85 -4.62 -8.82
CA ALA A 291 13.85 -5.53 -9.39
C ALA A 291 13.18 -6.65 -10.18
N GLN A 292 13.71 -6.97 -11.36
CA GLN A 292 13.18 -8.01 -12.23
C GLN A 292 13.76 -9.40 -11.91
N GLY A 293 14.90 -9.47 -11.21
CA GLY A 293 15.52 -10.70 -10.77
C GLY A 293 16.60 -10.50 -9.71
N MET A 294 17.38 -11.54 -9.43
CA MET A 294 18.44 -11.45 -8.41
C MET A 294 19.61 -10.54 -8.82
N ALA A 295 19.85 -10.39 -10.13
CA ALA A 295 21.02 -9.64 -10.64
C ALA A 295 20.88 -8.13 -10.52
N ASP A 296 19.64 -7.62 -10.46
CA ASP A 296 19.31 -6.21 -10.37
C ASP A 296 18.61 -5.83 -9.05
N ASN A 297 18.40 -6.79 -8.14
CA ASN A 297 17.88 -6.55 -6.80
C ASN A 297 18.91 -5.81 -5.92
N SER A 298 18.47 -4.76 -5.23
CA SER A 298 19.27 -3.98 -4.27
C SER A 298 19.48 -4.69 -2.92
N GLY A 299 18.75 -5.78 -2.67
CA GLY A 299 18.66 -6.42 -1.36
C GLY A 299 17.82 -5.62 -0.36
N SER A 300 17.10 -4.61 -0.81
CA SER A 300 16.31 -3.71 0.04
C SER A 300 14.84 -3.66 -0.37
N VAL A 301 13.95 -3.70 0.63
CA VAL A 301 12.51 -3.54 0.47
C VAL A 301 12.17 -2.06 0.59
N PHE A 302 11.57 -1.54 -0.47
CA PHE A 302 11.00 -0.21 -0.53
C PHE A 302 9.50 -0.29 -0.27
N MET A 303 8.99 0.70 0.46
CA MET A 303 7.56 0.89 0.68
C MET A 303 7.24 2.37 0.59
N ASN A 304 5.97 2.65 0.25
CA ASN A 304 5.50 4.02 0.15
C ASN A 304 5.54 4.70 1.52
N SER A 305 6.04 5.93 1.60
CA SER A 305 6.21 6.65 2.87
C SER A 305 4.90 7.19 3.44
N VAL A 306 3.87 7.36 2.61
CA VAL A 306 2.54 7.81 3.04
C VAL A 306 1.44 7.30 2.11
N THR A 307 0.38 6.70 2.65
CA THR A 307 -0.78 6.25 1.87
C THR A 307 -1.45 7.41 1.14
N VAL A 308 -1.73 7.21 -0.15
CA VAL A 308 -2.21 8.26 -1.06
C VAL A 308 -3.69 8.07 -1.42
N ASP A 309 -4.40 9.18 -1.63
CA ASP A 309 -5.57 9.25 -2.51
C ASP A 309 -5.06 9.37 -3.95
N PRO A 310 -5.14 8.31 -4.78
CA PRO A 310 -4.62 8.34 -6.14
C PRO A 310 -5.41 9.25 -7.07
N ILE A 311 -6.70 9.48 -6.79
CA ILE A 311 -7.54 10.37 -7.60
C ILE A 311 -7.20 11.82 -7.28
N GLY A 312 -7.11 12.18 -6.00
CA GLY A 312 -6.71 13.52 -5.55
C GLY A 312 -5.28 13.86 -5.94
N SER A 313 -4.38 12.88 -6.04
CA SER A 313 -2.96 13.07 -6.38
C SER A 313 -2.68 13.11 -7.90
N ARG A 314 -3.70 13.24 -8.76
CA ARG A 314 -3.55 13.25 -10.24
C ARG A 314 -2.96 14.54 -10.83
N TYR A 315 -2.83 15.61 -10.03
CA TYR A 315 -2.39 16.93 -10.51
C TYR A 315 -0.87 17.09 -10.47
N ILE A 316 -0.27 17.80 -11.42
CA ILE A 316 1.18 18.04 -11.48
C ILE A 316 1.65 19.33 -10.78
N ASP A 317 0.73 20.16 -10.32
CA ASP A 317 1.01 21.41 -9.66
C ASP A 317 0.14 21.62 -8.41
N LYS A 318 0.60 22.52 -7.53
CA LYS A 318 -0.11 22.98 -6.33
C LYS A 318 -0.43 21.82 -5.37
N SER A 319 -1.71 21.58 -5.02
CA SER A 319 -2.15 20.45 -4.19
C SER A 319 -2.14 19.15 -5.00
N SER A 320 -0.94 18.74 -5.42
CA SER A 320 -0.66 17.52 -6.19
C SER A 320 -0.45 16.29 -5.33
N ARG A 321 -0.47 16.44 -3.99
CA ARG A 321 -0.33 15.39 -2.99
C ARG A 321 -1.57 15.36 -2.10
N TRP A 322 -2.27 14.23 -2.14
CA TRP A 322 -3.42 13.92 -1.27
C TRP A 322 -3.13 12.61 -0.56
N THR A 323 -3.07 12.63 0.76
CA THR A 323 -2.58 11.49 1.55
C THR A 323 -3.37 11.34 2.84
N ILE A 324 -2.99 10.39 3.69
CA ILE A 324 -3.51 10.29 5.06
C ILE A 324 -2.78 11.20 6.06
N HIS A 325 -1.80 12.00 5.62
CA HIS A 325 -1.10 12.96 6.47
C HIS A 325 -2.05 14.10 6.90
N PRO A 326 -2.03 14.56 8.16
CA PRO A 326 -2.96 15.61 8.64
C PRO A 326 -2.80 16.97 7.96
N GLY A 327 -1.70 17.17 7.22
CA GLY A 327 -1.47 18.34 6.37
C GLY A 327 -2.00 18.22 4.93
N ASP A 328 -2.42 17.02 4.48
CA ASP A 328 -2.81 16.76 3.10
C ASP A 328 -4.16 16.01 3.03
N PRO A 329 -5.12 16.40 2.17
CA PRO A 329 -5.19 17.68 1.47
C PRO A 329 -5.49 18.83 2.43
N TYR A 330 -5.05 20.04 2.08
CA TYR A 330 -5.44 21.24 2.82
C TYR A 330 -6.88 21.65 2.45
N VAL A 331 -7.83 21.25 3.30
CA VAL A 331 -9.26 21.60 3.19
C VAL A 331 -9.67 22.63 4.26
N THR A 332 -10.80 23.32 4.06
CA THR A 332 -11.26 24.42 4.95
C THR A 332 -11.68 23.92 6.33
N GLU A 333 -11.89 22.61 6.45
CA GLU A 333 -12.35 21.95 7.66
C GLU A 333 -11.15 21.31 8.35
N SER A 334 -11.01 21.53 9.66
CA SER A 334 -9.97 20.91 10.48
C SER A 334 -10.26 19.44 10.79
N ASP A 335 -11.10 18.79 10.00
CA ASP A 335 -11.49 17.40 10.20
C ASP A 335 -10.60 16.48 9.35
N ALA A 336 -10.61 15.20 9.71
CA ALA A 336 -9.86 14.17 9.03
C ALA A 336 -10.67 13.44 7.94
N VAL A 337 -11.78 13.99 7.47
CA VAL A 337 -12.71 13.22 6.63
C VAL A 337 -12.07 12.73 5.32
N PRO A 338 -11.30 13.56 4.58
CA PRO A 338 -10.59 13.07 3.39
C PRO A 338 -9.56 11.96 3.69
N GLN A 339 -8.86 12.06 4.82
CA GLN A 339 -7.86 11.08 5.26
C GLN A 339 -8.53 9.76 5.68
N LEU A 340 -9.63 9.84 6.44
CA LEU A 340 -10.42 8.68 6.84
C LEU A 340 -11.04 7.97 5.64
N HIS A 341 -11.54 8.74 4.66
CA HIS A 341 -12.03 8.17 3.40
C HIS A 341 -10.92 7.38 2.70
N THR A 342 -9.74 7.98 2.58
CA THR A 342 -8.57 7.31 1.98
C THR A 342 -8.22 6.02 2.72
N ALA A 343 -8.10 6.04 4.05
CA ALA A 343 -7.84 4.85 4.84
C ALA A 343 -8.92 3.77 4.64
N LEU A 344 -10.20 4.15 4.64
CA LEU A 344 -11.33 3.23 4.43
C LEU A 344 -11.32 2.55 3.07
N GLN A 345 -10.87 3.22 2.00
CA GLN A 345 -10.77 2.60 0.67
C GLN A 345 -9.73 1.47 0.65
N TYR A 346 -8.60 1.63 1.35
CA TYR A 346 -7.58 0.58 1.47
C TYR A 346 -8.06 -0.55 2.40
N LEU A 347 -8.63 -0.20 3.56
CA LEU A 347 -9.06 -1.17 4.58
C LEU A 347 -10.30 -1.99 4.21
N ASN A 348 -11.10 -1.52 3.24
CA ASN A 348 -12.24 -2.25 2.68
C ASN A 348 -12.02 -2.64 1.21
N ASN A 349 -10.76 -2.62 0.75
CA ASN A 349 -10.43 -2.97 -0.62
C ASN A 349 -10.91 -4.40 -0.97
N PRO A 350 -11.70 -4.59 -2.04
CA PRO A 350 -12.20 -5.92 -2.41
C PRO A 350 -11.11 -6.92 -2.80
N TYR A 351 -9.91 -6.45 -3.16
CA TYR A 351 -8.82 -7.30 -3.64
C TYR A 351 -7.85 -7.76 -2.53
N GLN A 352 -8.17 -7.55 -1.25
CA GLN A 352 -7.26 -7.86 -0.13
C GLN A 352 -6.70 -9.29 -0.15
N LYS A 353 -7.50 -10.29 -0.55
CA LYS A 353 -7.04 -11.69 -0.60
C LYS A 353 -6.00 -11.93 -1.69
N LEU A 354 -6.03 -11.16 -2.78
CA LEU A 354 -5.07 -11.25 -3.88
C LEU A 354 -3.77 -10.50 -3.58
N ASN A 355 -3.84 -9.43 -2.79
CA ASN A 355 -2.65 -8.64 -2.44
C ASN A 355 -1.65 -9.45 -1.60
N THR A 356 -0.36 -9.24 -1.86
CA THR A 356 0.73 -9.85 -1.08
C THR A 356 0.74 -9.32 0.35
N VAL A 357 0.62 -8.01 0.52
CA VAL A 357 0.48 -7.32 1.82
C VAL A 357 -0.61 -6.26 1.69
N ASN A 358 -1.51 -6.19 2.67
CA ASN A 358 -2.49 -5.11 2.79
C ASN A 358 -1.99 -4.13 3.83
N TYR A 359 -1.72 -2.89 3.43
CA TYR A 359 -1.16 -1.93 4.36
C TYR A 359 -1.57 -0.48 4.10
N LEU A 360 -1.50 0.29 5.18
CA LEU A 360 -1.36 1.73 5.20
C LEU A 360 0.06 2.09 5.61
N SER A 361 0.51 3.29 5.28
CA SER A 361 1.78 3.83 5.74
C SER A 361 1.70 5.32 6.03
N ILE A 362 2.45 5.76 7.04
CA ILE A 362 2.63 7.17 7.32
C ILE A 362 4.01 7.41 7.92
N THR A 363 4.70 8.39 7.33
CA THR A 363 5.83 9.07 7.95
C THR A 363 5.32 10.41 8.46
N LEU A 364 5.31 10.61 9.77
CA LEU A 364 4.70 11.76 10.42
C LEU A 364 5.74 12.59 11.15
N ASN A 365 5.87 13.88 10.78
CA ASN A 365 6.75 14.78 11.52
C ASN A 365 6.05 15.30 12.78
N MET A 366 6.50 14.82 13.94
CA MET A 366 5.74 14.99 15.18
C MET A 366 5.79 16.42 15.71
N ASP A 367 6.93 17.09 15.57
CA ASP A 367 7.14 18.46 16.03
C ASP A 367 6.17 19.42 15.33
N TRP A 368 5.92 19.24 14.03
CA TRP A 368 5.00 20.07 13.27
C TRP A 368 3.55 19.68 13.51
N THR A 369 3.27 18.37 13.53
CA THR A 369 1.90 17.86 13.67
C THR A 369 1.27 18.24 15.00
N ILE A 370 1.99 18.08 16.12
CA ILE A 370 1.43 18.39 17.45
C ILE A 370 1.33 19.90 17.67
N ARG A 371 2.30 20.68 17.18
CA ARG A 371 2.38 22.12 17.47
C ARG A 371 1.47 22.97 16.59
N ASP A 372 1.16 22.54 15.38
CA ASP A 372 0.16 23.21 14.56
C ASP A 372 -1.25 22.84 15.06
N PRO A 373 -2.07 23.79 15.55
CA PRO A 373 -3.37 23.46 16.12
C PRO A 373 -4.35 22.81 15.13
N LYS A 374 -4.22 23.08 13.83
CA LYS A 374 -5.09 22.48 12.81
C LYS A 374 -4.65 21.05 12.53
N MET A 375 -3.34 20.82 12.36
CA MET A 375 -2.82 19.47 12.12
C MET A 375 -3.03 18.57 13.34
N SER A 376 -2.78 19.10 14.54
CA SER A 376 -3.00 18.37 15.80
C SER A 376 -4.47 17.96 15.95
N LYS A 377 -5.40 18.87 15.66
CA LYS A 377 -6.84 18.58 15.68
C LYS A 377 -7.24 17.57 14.61
N SER A 378 -6.76 17.72 13.38
CA SER A 378 -7.03 16.78 12.28
C SER A 378 -6.48 15.39 12.61
N TRP A 379 -5.26 15.29 13.12
CA TRP A 379 -4.66 14.02 13.53
C TRP A 379 -5.43 13.34 14.67
N ALA A 380 -5.84 14.10 15.68
CA ALA A 380 -6.67 13.57 16.76
C ALA A 380 -8.03 13.04 16.24
N ASP A 381 -8.66 13.78 15.33
CA ASP A 381 -9.92 13.37 14.70
C ASP A 381 -9.75 12.13 13.80
N PHE A 382 -8.63 12.01 13.09
CA PHE A 382 -8.29 10.81 12.33
C PHE A 382 -8.17 9.59 13.23
N VAL A 383 -7.40 9.71 14.32
CA VAL A 383 -7.18 8.63 15.28
C VAL A 383 -8.48 8.22 15.97
N ASP A 384 -9.27 9.18 16.43
CA ASP A 384 -10.51 8.92 17.19
C ASP A 384 -11.62 8.27 16.33
N ARG A 385 -11.58 8.48 15.01
CA ARG A 385 -12.54 7.90 14.06
C ARG A 385 -11.94 6.84 13.14
N PHE A 386 -10.70 6.42 13.40
CA PHE A 386 -10.06 5.37 12.63
C PHE A 386 -10.92 4.10 12.69
N PRO A 387 -11.12 3.37 11.58
CA PRO A 387 -12.08 2.27 11.53
C PRO A 387 -11.51 1.00 12.16
N ALA A 388 -11.39 1.00 13.49
CA ALA A 388 -10.76 -0.05 14.30
C ALA A 388 -11.34 -1.46 14.12
N ASP A 389 -12.61 -1.57 13.70
CA ASP A 389 -13.26 -2.85 13.36
C ASP A 389 -12.60 -3.59 12.18
N ASN A 390 -11.63 -2.98 11.50
CA ASN A 390 -10.84 -3.62 10.44
C ASN A 390 -9.62 -4.40 10.97
N GLU A 391 -9.41 -4.45 12.29
CA GLU A 391 -8.35 -5.24 12.96
C GLU A 391 -6.96 -4.95 12.35
N VAL A 392 -6.55 -3.68 12.41
CA VAL A 392 -5.29 -3.21 11.83
C VAL A 392 -4.16 -3.28 12.87
N HIS A 393 -3.03 -3.87 12.49
CA HIS A 393 -1.82 -3.93 13.31
C HIS A 393 -0.87 -2.77 12.99
N ILE A 394 -0.54 -1.95 13.98
CA ILE A 394 0.46 -0.89 13.80
C ILE A 394 1.85 -1.48 13.98
N VAL A 395 2.68 -1.34 12.95
CA VAL A 395 4.04 -1.92 12.89
C VAL A 395 5.09 -0.88 12.52
N GLY A 396 6.34 -1.15 12.88
CA GLY A 396 7.49 -0.39 12.40
C GLY A 396 7.78 -0.66 10.92
N ALA A 397 8.58 0.22 10.29
CA ALA A 397 9.01 0.09 8.91
C ALA A 397 9.82 -1.20 8.66
N ASP A 398 10.70 -1.61 9.59
CA ASP A 398 11.45 -2.86 9.44
C ASP A 398 10.56 -4.10 9.57
N GLU A 399 9.59 -4.07 10.49
CA GLU A 399 8.63 -5.16 10.65
C GLU A 399 7.75 -5.32 9.42
N LEU A 400 7.23 -4.23 8.84
CA LEU A 400 6.50 -4.30 7.56
C LEU A 400 7.40 -4.83 6.44
N GLY A 401 8.66 -4.40 6.38
CA GLY A 401 9.66 -4.93 5.45
C GLY A 401 9.77 -6.45 5.56
N LYS A 402 9.90 -6.99 6.77
CA LYS A 402 10.00 -8.44 7.03
C LYS A 402 8.71 -9.20 6.72
N ILE A 403 7.55 -8.62 7.02
CA ILE A 403 6.25 -9.19 6.64
C ILE A 403 6.18 -9.36 5.12
N TYR A 404 6.58 -8.33 4.37
CA TYR A 404 6.66 -8.41 2.92
C TYR A 404 7.64 -9.49 2.46
N GLN A 405 8.85 -9.55 3.02
CA GLN A 405 9.85 -10.58 2.67
C GLN A 405 9.33 -12.00 2.91
N ALA A 406 8.61 -12.22 4.01
CA ALA A 406 8.02 -13.51 4.33
C ALA A 406 6.93 -13.90 3.31
N ALA A 407 6.17 -12.93 2.81
CA ALA A 407 5.09 -13.16 1.85
C ALA A 407 5.58 -13.27 0.39
N ALA A 408 6.51 -12.42 -0.03
CA ALA A 408 7.01 -12.34 -1.41
C ALA A 408 8.22 -13.25 -1.67
N GLY A 409 8.92 -13.70 -0.61
CA GLY A 409 10.21 -14.37 -0.74
C GLY A 409 11.32 -13.40 -1.13
N SER A 410 12.32 -13.89 -1.89
CA SER A 410 13.52 -13.14 -2.25
C SER A 410 13.44 -12.39 -3.60
N SER A 411 12.25 -12.28 -4.19
CA SER A 411 12.03 -11.61 -5.49
C SER A 411 10.63 -10.99 -5.56
N ASN A 412 10.37 -10.22 -6.61
CA ASN A 412 9.04 -9.64 -6.86
C ASN A 412 8.09 -10.57 -7.64
N GLN A 413 8.52 -11.79 -7.99
CA GLN A 413 7.79 -12.65 -8.95
C GLN A 413 6.34 -12.97 -8.54
N HIS A 414 6.05 -12.94 -7.24
CA HIS A 414 4.72 -13.20 -6.67
C HIS A 414 4.16 -11.99 -5.92
N SER A 415 4.70 -10.81 -6.20
CA SER A 415 4.28 -9.56 -5.57
C SER A 415 3.12 -8.98 -6.34
N GLU A 416 1.98 -8.86 -5.66
CA GLU A 416 0.69 -8.53 -6.22
C GLU A 416 0.02 -7.44 -5.40
N PHE A 417 -0.54 -6.46 -6.10
CA PHE A 417 -1.36 -5.43 -5.48
C PHE A 417 -2.46 -4.97 -6.44
N SER A 418 -3.66 -4.80 -5.91
CA SER A 418 -4.78 -4.17 -6.59
C SER A 418 -5.60 -3.37 -5.58
N LEU A 419 -6.09 -2.21 -5.99
CA LEU A 419 -6.87 -1.28 -5.18
C LEU A 419 -8.03 -0.74 -6.03
N MET A 420 -9.26 -0.97 -5.57
CA MET A 420 -10.42 -0.23 -6.06
C MET A 420 -10.60 1.03 -5.20
N PHE A 421 -10.56 2.20 -5.82
CA PHE A 421 -10.61 3.48 -5.13
C PHE A 421 -11.69 4.38 -5.72
N ARG A 422 -12.56 4.95 -4.88
CA ARG A 422 -13.51 6.01 -5.26
C ARG A 422 -13.07 7.34 -4.66
N GLY A 423 -13.21 8.42 -5.42
CA GLY A 423 -12.83 9.76 -4.93
C GLY A 423 -13.67 10.20 -3.74
N SER A 424 -13.10 11.07 -2.90
CA SER A 424 -13.69 11.46 -1.62
C SER A 424 -14.83 12.49 -1.74
N GLY A 425 -14.96 13.15 -2.89
CA GLY A 425 -15.87 14.28 -3.13
C GLY A 425 -15.33 15.65 -2.72
N TYR A 426 -14.15 15.71 -2.09
CA TYR A 426 -13.61 16.94 -1.53
C TYR A 426 -12.83 17.75 -2.56
N THR A 427 -12.77 19.07 -2.32
CA THR A 427 -12.03 20.05 -3.11
C THR A 427 -11.14 20.86 -2.18
N THR A 428 -9.88 21.05 -2.54
CA THR A 428 -8.92 21.89 -1.81
C THR A 428 -9.28 23.36 -1.97
N VAL A 429 -9.05 24.10 -0.88
CA VAL A 429 -9.44 25.52 -0.80
C VAL A 429 -8.46 26.42 -1.56
N LEU A 430 -7.20 26.01 -1.62
CA LEU A 430 -6.11 26.83 -2.15
C LEU A 430 -6.16 26.96 -3.68
N ASP A 431 -6.61 25.92 -4.38
CA ASP A 431 -6.44 25.79 -5.82
C ASP A 431 -7.56 25.06 -6.57
N ASN A 432 -8.62 24.63 -5.86
CA ASN A 432 -9.74 23.86 -6.40
C ASN A 432 -9.37 22.48 -7.00
N ASN A 433 -8.19 21.93 -6.69
CA ASN A 433 -7.91 20.52 -6.95
C ASN A 433 -8.91 19.66 -6.16
N ASN A 434 -9.29 18.50 -6.68
CA ASN A 434 -10.35 17.71 -6.08
C ASN A 434 -10.15 16.20 -6.26
N SER A 435 -10.90 15.45 -5.46
CA SER A 435 -11.05 14.00 -5.59
C SER A 435 -12.53 13.70 -5.88
N PRO A 436 -12.98 13.65 -7.15
CA PRO A 436 -14.42 13.58 -7.48
C PRO A 436 -15.10 12.30 -6.99
N ALA A 437 -16.25 12.44 -6.32
CA ALA A 437 -16.99 11.30 -5.76
C ALA A 437 -17.56 10.34 -6.82
N ASN A 438 -17.78 10.84 -8.04
CA ASN A 438 -18.27 10.05 -9.17
C ASN A 438 -17.15 9.30 -9.91
N LEU A 439 -15.88 9.55 -9.60
CA LEU A 439 -14.75 8.94 -10.27
C LEU A 439 -14.24 7.73 -9.47
N ARG A 440 -13.99 6.64 -10.18
CA ARG A 440 -13.38 5.41 -9.64
C ARG A 440 -12.11 5.06 -10.38
N TYR A 441 -11.09 4.67 -9.64
CA TYR A 441 -9.86 4.07 -10.17
C TYR A 441 -9.77 2.59 -9.77
N LEU A 442 -9.33 1.76 -10.71
CA LEU A 442 -8.76 0.44 -10.43
C LEU A 442 -7.26 0.56 -10.65
N TRP A 443 -6.50 0.51 -9.56
CA TRP A 443 -5.04 0.54 -9.58
C TRP A 443 -4.52 -0.88 -9.37
N THR A 444 -3.65 -1.39 -10.23
CA THR A 444 -3.07 -2.73 -10.08
C THR A 444 -1.59 -2.75 -10.46
N GLU A 445 -0.81 -3.51 -9.69
CA GLU A 445 0.65 -3.57 -9.76
C GLU A 445 1.14 -5.01 -9.59
N ASN A 446 2.21 -5.34 -10.29
CA ASN A 446 3.06 -6.51 -10.03
C ASN A 446 4.51 -6.18 -10.37
N ALA A 447 5.41 -7.18 -10.36
CA ALA A 447 6.82 -6.98 -10.70
C ALA A 447 7.06 -6.27 -12.03
N SER A 448 6.22 -6.53 -13.03
CA SER A 448 6.45 -6.13 -14.42
C SER A 448 5.78 -4.82 -14.80
N GLN A 449 4.70 -4.44 -14.11
CA GLN A 449 3.89 -3.30 -14.53
C GLN A 449 3.05 -2.68 -13.43
N ARG A 450 2.67 -1.43 -13.67
CA ARG A 450 1.54 -0.75 -13.03
C ARG A 450 0.50 -0.38 -14.08
N ILE A 451 -0.77 -0.61 -13.77
CA ILE A 451 -1.92 -0.28 -14.61
C ILE A 451 -2.93 0.49 -13.77
N ILE A 452 -3.46 1.59 -14.32
CA ILE A 452 -4.56 2.34 -13.71
C ILE A 452 -5.69 2.48 -14.71
N LEU A 453 -6.88 2.00 -14.35
CA LEU A 453 -8.12 2.27 -15.06
C LEU A 453 -8.92 3.34 -14.35
N ALA A 454 -9.68 4.14 -15.11
CA ALA A 454 -10.63 5.11 -14.60
C ALA A 454 -12.02 4.92 -15.19
N LYS A 455 -13.05 5.19 -14.40
CA LYS A 455 -14.44 5.19 -14.84
C LYS A 455 -15.25 6.18 -14.01
N GLU A 456 -15.96 7.08 -14.69
CA GLU A 456 -16.95 7.93 -14.04
C GLU A 456 -18.30 7.20 -13.94
N ASP A 457 -19.11 7.59 -12.96
CA ASP A 457 -20.49 7.11 -12.86
C ASP A 457 -21.28 7.48 -14.13
N GLY A 458 -21.88 6.47 -14.78
CA GLY A 458 -22.60 6.62 -16.04
C GLY A 458 -21.79 6.20 -17.28
N ASP A 459 -20.47 6.08 -17.18
CA ASP A 459 -19.66 5.57 -18.28
C ASP A 459 -19.97 4.10 -18.58
N SER A 460 -20.03 3.76 -19.87
CA SER A 460 -20.27 2.38 -20.32
C SER A 460 -19.07 1.46 -20.17
N ALA A 461 -17.86 2.01 -20.09
CA ALA A 461 -16.61 1.26 -20.02
C ALA A 461 -15.52 2.05 -19.29
N TRP A 462 -14.59 1.32 -18.66
CA TRP A 462 -13.37 1.86 -18.05
C TRP A 462 -12.39 2.32 -19.12
N SER A 463 -11.54 3.30 -18.79
CA SER A 463 -10.47 3.80 -19.67
C SER A 463 -9.12 3.56 -19.02
N ILE A 464 -8.13 3.09 -19.77
CA ILE A 464 -6.76 2.93 -19.26
C ILE A 464 -6.10 4.31 -19.23
N ILE A 465 -5.67 4.77 -18.05
CA ILE A 465 -5.03 6.07 -17.86
C ILE A 465 -3.56 5.98 -17.44
N ASP A 466 -3.08 4.79 -17.06
CA ASP A 466 -1.67 4.50 -16.80
C ASP A 466 -1.31 3.11 -17.28
N PHE A 467 -0.14 3.01 -17.91
CA PHE A 467 0.60 1.78 -18.09
C PHE A 467 2.08 2.10 -17.92
N THR A 468 2.67 1.63 -16.83
CA THR A 468 4.10 1.76 -16.56
C THR A 468 4.73 0.39 -16.65
N ASP A 469 5.73 0.22 -17.53
CA ASP A 469 6.43 -1.03 -17.80
C ASP A 469 7.76 -1.10 -17.03
N TYR A 470 7.81 -1.88 -15.97
CA TYR A 470 9.02 -2.05 -15.16
C TYR A 470 10.05 -3.00 -15.79
N THR A 471 9.74 -3.62 -16.93
CA THR A 471 10.65 -4.56 -17.61
C THR A 471 11.62 -3.88 -18.58
N VAL A 472 11.46 -2.57 -18.82
CA VAL A 472 12.29 -1.82 -19.77
C VAL A 472 13.76 -1.85 -19.35
N THR A 473 14.60 -2.36 -20.24
CA THR A 473 16.03 -2.52 -20.03
C THR A 473 16.83 -1.68 -21.05
N PRO A 474 17.89 -0.97 -20.62
CA PRO A 474 18.35 -0.86 -19.24
C PRO A 474 17.44 0.03 -18.38
N VAL A 475 17.25 -0.35 -17.11
CA VAL A 475 16.63 0.54 -16.11
C VAL A 475 17.52 1.78 -15.96
N PRO A 476 16.99 3.00 -16.16
CA PRO A 476 17.74 4.22 -16.00
C PRO A 476 18.31 4.30 -14.59
N LYS A 477 19.58 4.66 -14.50
CA LYS A 477 20.20 4.92 -13.19
C LYS A 477 19.66 6.23 -12.66
N THR A 478 19.01 6.22 -11.50
CA THR A 478 18.63 7.45 -10.79
C THR A 478 19.92 8.22 -10.51
N PRO A 479 20.08 9.44 -11.07
CA PRO A 479 21.33 10.16 -10.88
C PRO A 479 21.53 10.55 -9.42
N TYR A 480 22.79 10.50 -8.99
CA TYR A 480 23.22 10.90 -7.66
C TYR A 480 23.63 12.38 -7.66
N ASN A 481 23.39 13.12 -6.58
CA ASN A 481 23.72 14.55 -6.45
C ASN A 481 23.06 15.43 -7.54
N LEU A 482 21.73 15.43 -7.53
CA LEU A 482 20.92 16.17 -8.51
C LEU A 482 20.56 17.57 -8.05
N ASP A 483 20.29 18.45 -9.01
CA ASP A 483 19.55 19.68 -8.74
C ASP A 483 18.16 19.33 -8.20
N LEU A 484 17.69 20.10 -7.22
CA LEU A 484 16.41 19.91 -6.56
C LEU A 484 15.23 19.88 -7.55
N LEU A 485 15.36 20.45 -8.74
CA LEU A 485 14.30 20.48 -9.76
C LEU A 485 14.39 19.35 -10.79
N THR A 486 15.32 18.41 -10.63
CA THR A 486 15.46 17.31 -11.59
C THR A 486 14.28 16.35 -11.46
N ASP A 487 13.61 16.09 -12.59
CA ASP A 487 12.59 15.06 -12.71
C ASP A 487 13.24 13.69 -12.83
N VAL A 488 13.03 12.85 -11.82
CA VAL A 488 13.53 11.47 -11.76
C VAL A 488 12.41 10.45 -11.96
N SER A 489 11.24 10.89 -12.44
CA SER A 489 10.09 10.02 -12.66
C SER A 489 10.41 8.87 -13.62
N TYR A 490 9.92 7.68 -13.31
CA TYR A 490 9.99 6.50 -14.17
C TYR A 490 8.70 6.35 -14.96
N VAL A 491 8.63 7.02 -16.12
CA VAL A 491 7.49 6.97 -17.04
C VAL A 491 7.91 6.35 -18.36
N THR A 492 7.34 5.18 -18.69
CA THR A 492 7.70 4.42 -19.90
C THR A 492 6.70 4.58 -21.04
N GLY A 493 5.58 5.27 -20.80
CA GLY A 493 4.47 5.37 -21.75
C GLY A 493 3.32 6.22 -21.22
N ARG A 494 2.10 5.67 -21.28
CA ARG A 494 0.90 6.32 -20.73
C ARG A 494 1.01 6.43 -19.22
N ASN A 495 0.83 7.63 -18.68
CA ASN A 495 0.92 7.88 -17.26
C ASN A 495 -0.22 8.76 -16.74
N PHE A 496 -0.89 8.37 -15.67
CA PHE A 496 -2.13 9.03 -15.24
C PHE A 496 -1.96 10.52 -14.90
N LYS A 497 -0.73 10.93 -14.58
CA LYS A 497 -0.40 12.27 -14.09
C LYS A 497 0.28 13.13 -15.16
N ILE A 498 1.29 12.58 -15.82
CA ILE A 498 2.19 13.32 -16.72
C ILE A 498 1.76 13.17 -18.19
N ALA A 499 1.24 12.00 -18.58
CA ALA A 499 0.91 11.68 -19.97
C ALA A 499 -0.30 10.75 -20.11
N PRO A 500 -1.49 11.11 -19.59
CA PRO A 500 -2.63 10.18 -19.48
C PRO A 500 -3.23 9.78 -20.84
N ALA A 501 -2.94 10.55 -21.89
CA ALA A 501 -3.46 10.33 -23.25
C ALA A 501 -2.43 9.71 -24.21
N ALA A 502 -1.22 9.35 -23.77
CA ALA A 502 -0.24 8.71 -24.65
C ALA A 502 -0.80 7.37 -25.19
N PRO A 503 -0.58 6.99 -26.45
CA PRO A 503 -1.13 5.75 -26.99
C PRO A 503 -0.53 4.51 -26.31
N LEU A 504 -1.30 3.43 -26.23
CA LEU A 504 -0.81 2.11 -25.81
C LEU A 504 -0.40 1.30 -27.03
N THR A 505 0.66 0.51 -26.88
CA THR A 505 1.06 -0.50 -27.86
C THR A 505 0.19 -1.75 -27.78
N ALA A 506 0.22 -2.58 -28.81
CA ALA A 506 -0.50 -3.84 -28.82
C ALA A 506 -0.04 -4.81 -27.71
N ASP A 507 1.25 -4.76 -27.33
CA ASP A 507 1.78 -5.60 -26.26
C ASP A 507 1.30 -5.13 -24.89
N GLU A 508 1.29 -3.82 -24.65
CA GLU A 508 0.75 -3.23 -23.42
C GLU A 508 -0.74 -3.57 -23.27
N ILE A 509 -1.53 -3.46 -24.34
CA ILE A 509 -2.95 -3.85 -24.35
C ILE A 509 -3.12 -5.34 -24.01
N ARG A 510 -2.27 -6.22 -24.56
CA ARG A 510 -2.29 -7.66 -24.24
C ARG A 510 -2.03 -7.89 -22.75
N ARG A 511 -0.99 -7.25 -22.20
CA ARG A 511 -0.62 -7.36 -20.78
C ARG A 511 -1.70 -6.79 -19.85
N VAL A 512 -2.40 -5.73 -20.25
CA VAL A 512 -3.57 -5.23 -19.51
C VAL A 512 -4.68 -6.28 -19.49
N LYS A 513 -5.00 -6.90 -20.63
CA LYS A 513 -6.04 -7.94 -20.68
C LYS A 513 -5.72 -9.14 -19.80
N GLU A 514 -4.48 -9.62 -19.86
CA GLU A 514 -3.99 -10.72 -19.02
C GLU A 514 -4.11 -10.35 -17.53
N ARG A 515 -3.65 -9.15 -17.17
CA ARG A 515 -3.72 -8.69 -15.78
C ARG A 515 -5.14 -8.59 -15.26
N LEU A 516 -6.07 -8.03 -16.04
CA LEU A 516 -7.47 -7.91 -15.62
C LEU A 516 -8.14 -9.28 -15.41
N GLN A 517 -7.75 -10.29 -16.19
CA GLN A 517 -8.20 -11.67 -15.97
C GLN A 517 -7.66 -12.25 -14.67
N GLU A 518 -6.37 -12.06 -14.37
CA GLU A 518 -5.72 -12.55 -13.13
C GLU A 518 -6.39 -12.00 -11.87
N ILE A 519 -6.87 -10.76 -11.92
CA ILE A 519 -7.53 -10.10 -10.78
C ILE A 519 -9.05 -10.24 -10.80
N TYR A 520 -9.60 -11.09 -11.68
CA TYR A 520 -11.04 -11.31 -11.79
C TYR A 520 -11.82 -10.02 -12.04
N PHE A 521 -11.46 -9.33 -13.13
CA PHE A 521 -12.10 -8.12 -13.61
C PHE A 521 -12.47 -8.25 -15.10
N ALA A 522 -13.77 -8.38 -15.36
CA ALA A 522 -14.34 -8.60 -16.70
C ALA A 522 -15.29 -7.47 -17.15
N GLU A 523 -15.29 -6.33 -16.47
CA GLU A 523 -16.02 -5.15 -16.95
C GLU A 523 -15.48 -4.65 -18.31
N ALA A 524 -16.31 -3.95 -19.07
CA ALA A 524 -15.91 -3.37 -20.35
C ALA A 524 -14.78 -2.33 -20.17
N VAL A 525 -13.74 -2.42 -21.00
CA VAL A 525 -12.58 -1.51 -21.02
C VAL A 525 -12.35 -0.99 -22.44
N LYS A 526 -12.07 0.31 -22.55
CA LYS A 526 -11.58 0.97 -23.77
C LYS A 526 -10.07 0.83 -23.82
N TYR A 527 -9.59 0.10 -24.83
CA TYR A 527 -8.16 -0.17 -25.03
C TYR A 527 -7.48 0.79 -26.01
N GLU A 528 -8.25 1.65 -26.68
CA GLU A 528 -7.78 2.65 -27.66
C GLU A 528 -7.52 4.00 -26.99
#